data_AF-A0AAJ0P9C8-F1
#
_entry.id   AF-A0AAJ0P9C8-F1
#
_cell.length_a   1.000
_cell.length_b   1.000
_cell.length_c   1.000
_cell.angle_alpha   90.00
_cell.angle_beta   90.00
_cell.angle_gamma   90.00
#
_symmetry.space_group_name_H-M   'P 1'
#
loop_
_entity.id
_entity.type
_entity.pdbx_description
1 polymer ?
#
loop_
_entity_poly.entity_id
_entity_poly.type
_entity_poly.pdbx_seq_one_letter_code
_entity_poly.pdbx_strand_id
1 'polypeptide(L)'
;MYPLNAWYPAAWSHEIEHALTARKICNTDLVLYRRTDGVVAALENACWHRLLPLSMGRLRDDQVICGYHGLVFNSSGRCTFMPAQQTINPSAQVRAYPISEKHRLVWVWMGDPALADPALLPDFHWNDNDDWVGEGGTFYDLGCEYRLVIDNLMDLTHETYVHSDSIGDDNITSASFDVEHTDRTATISRWMLGIEPPPFWAKQLGRPGTVDRWQVVYFQAPSTVVGQVGVAVAGSGAPEGDKSQGVEGAFLAAIAPATDTTCHYFWNFVRKFRREDADLTRALNIAHVNGGTGVYDQDHVVLEAQQRAISANPRTPFYNLNIDAGALWARKAIDRMCTDENARSSAS
;
A
#
# COMPACT_ATOMS: atom_id res chain seq x y z
N MET A 1 -4.32 -16.00 4.45
CA MET A 1 -3.26 -16.02 5.48
C MET A 1 -2.35 -14.84 5.22
N TYR A 2 -2.01 -14.08 6.26
CA TYR A 2 -1.15 -12.90 6.17
C TYR A 2 -0.02 -13.06 7.19
N PRO A 3 1.20 -12.60 6.87
CA PRO A 3 2.21 -12.44 7.90
C PRO A 3 1.79 -11.32 8.85
N LEU A 4 1.77 -11.60 10.15
CA LEU A 4 1.39 -10.62 11.17
C LEU A 4 2.61 -9.86 11.69
N ASN A 5 3.80 -10.47 11.72
CA ASN A 5 5.04 -9.83 12.16
C ASN A 5 5.61 -8.92 11.05
N ALA A 6 4.81 -7.92 10.67
CA ALA A 6 5.11 -6.95 9.64
C ALA A 6 4.37 -5.63 9.86
N TRP A 7 4.89 -4.58 9.22
CA TRP A 7 4.27 -3.26 9.13
C TRP A 7 3.26 -3.22 7.97
N TYR A 8 2.05 -2.73 8.25
CA TYR A 8 1.01 -2.46 7.27
C TYR A 8 0.56 -1.00 7.31
N PRO A 9 0.23 -0.38 6.16
CA PRO A 9 -0.34 0.95 6.14
C PRO A 9 -1.76 0.94 6.73
N ALA A 10 -2.07 1.85 7.65
CA ALA A 10 -3.37 1.95 8.30
C ALA A 10 -4.19 3.17 7.84
N ALA A 11 -3.51 4.25 7.47
CA ALA A 11 -4.08 5.50 6.98
C ALA A 11 -2.97 6.37 6.38
N TRP A 12 -3.35 7.38 5.59
CA TRP A 12 -2.50 8.55 5.44
C TRP A 12 -2.40 9.30 6.77
N SER A 13 -1.21 9.84 7.03
CA SER A 13 -0.91 10.64 8.22
C SER A 13 -1.96 11.73 8.48
N HIS A 14 -2.34 12.47 7.44
CA HIS A 14 -3.29 13.57 7.53
C HIS A 14 -4.74 13.14 7.81
N GLU A 15 -5.10 11.87 7.59
CA GLU A 15 -6.46 11.37 7.88
C GLU A 15 -6.67 11.07 9.36
N ILE A 16 -5.58 10.92 10.13
CA ILE A 16 -5.67 10.63 11.55
C ILE A 16 -5.56 11.93 12.35
N GLU A 17 -6.71 12.41 12.78
CA GLU A 17 -6.86 13.58 13.64
C GLU A 17 -7.02 13.19 15.12
N HIS A 18 -7.26 14.17 15.99
CA HIS A 18 -7.66 13.94 17.39
C HIS A 18 -9.13 13.50 17.47
N ALA A 19 -9.44 12.40 16.80
CA ALA A 19 -10.74 11.76 16.70
C ALA A 19 -10.54 10.24 16.56
N LEU A 20 -11.55 9.46 16.96
CA LEU A 20 -11.50 8.00 16.87
C LEU A 20 -11.81 7.54 15.45
N THR A 21 -10.85 6.90 14.79
CA THR A 21 -10.99 6.35 13.44
C THR A 21 -10.93 4.82 13.49
N ALA A 22 -11.99 4.14 13.06
CA ALA A 22 -12.01 2.68 12.96
C ALA A 22 -11.28 2.21 11.70
N ARG A 23 -10.51 1.12 11.81
CA ARG A 23 -9.85 0.48 10.67
C ARG A 23 -9.75 -1.02 10.90
N LYS A 24 -10.09 -1.84 9.90
CA LYS A 24 -9.84 -3.29 9.94
C LYS A 24 -8.57 -3.63 9.17
N ILE A 25 -7.65 -4.36 9.80
CA ILE A 25 -6.39 -4.82 9.19
C ILE A 25 -6.14 -6.27 9.62
N CYS A 26 -5.79 -7.16 8.70
CA CYS A 26 -5.56 -8.59 8.94
C CYS A 26 -6.71 -9.23 9.74
N ASN A 27 -7.97 -9.01 9.35
CA ASN A 27 -9.19 -9.43 10.06
C ASN A 27 -9.37 -8.88 11.49
N THR A 28 -8.54 -7.93 11.93
CA THR A 28 -8.56 -7.36 13.27
C THR A 28 -9.09 -5.93 13.25
N ASP A 29 -10.07 -5.62 14.08
CA ASP A 29 -10.62 -4.27 14.20
C ASP A 29 -9.76 -3.40 15.12
N LEU A 30 -9.32 -2.26 14.61
CA LEU A 30 -8.48 -1.27 15.28
C LEU A 30 -9.23 0.08 15.41
N VAL A 31 -8.89 0.82 16.45
CA VAL A 31 -9.23 2.24 16.59
C VAL A 31 -7.94 3.05 16.67
N LEU A 32 -7.78 3.97 15.74
CA LEU A 32 -6.65 4.90 15.67
C LEU A 32 -7.09 6.29 16.10
N TYR A 33 -6.20 7.06 16.70
CA TYR A 33 -6.39 8.48 16.97
C TYR A 33 -5.05 9.17 17.16
N ARG A 34 -4.98 10.45 16.80
CA ARG A 34 -3.82 11.30 17.09
C ARG A 34 -3.96 11.85 18.51
N ARG A 35 -2.93 11.69 19.31
CA ARG A 35 -2.83 12.27 20.64
C ARG A 35 -2.51 13.77 20.55
N THR A 36 -2.73 14.48 21.65
CA THR A 36 -2.46 15.92 21.78
C THR A 36 -0.97 16.25 21.67
N ASP A 37 -0.07 15.29 21.90
CA ASP A 37 1.37 15.41 21.64
C ASP A 37 1.76 15.15 20.17
N GLY A 38 0.78 14.92 19.30
CA GLY A 38 0.97 14.68 17.87
C GLY A 38 1.20 13.21 17.50
N VAL A 39 1.43 12.31 18.47
CA VAL A 39 1.71 10.89 18.20
C VAL A 39 0.42 10.12 17.94
N VAL A 40 0.41 9.27 16.91
CA VAL A 40 -0.72 8.37 16.65
C VAL A 40 -0.69 7.16 17.60
N ALA A 41 -1.84 6.84 18.18
CA ALA A 41 -2.05 5.61 18.94
C ALA A 41 -3.03 4.69 18.19
N ALA A 42 -2.86 3.37 18.35
CA ALA A 42 -3.78 2.37 17.85
C ALA A 42 -4.09 1.32 18.92
N LEU A 43 -5.37 1.09 19.15
CA LEU A 43 -5.88 0.10 20.09
C LEU A 43 -6.78 -0.90 19.38
N GLU A 44 -6.97 -2.07 19.98
CA GLU A 44 -8.01 -3.00 19.59
C GLU A 44 -9.38 -2.34 19.72
N ASN A 45 -10.19 -2.41 18.68
CA ASN A 45 -11.50 -1.82 18.63
C ASN A 45 -12.58 -2.72 19.24
N ALA A 46 -12.30 -3.26 20.42
CA ALA A 46 -13.22 -4.10 21.16
C ALA A 46 -13.04 -3.82 22.66
N CYS A 47 -14.02 -3.19 23.28
CA CYS A 47 -13.97 -2.91 24.70
C CYS A 47 -13.85 -4.21 25.51
N TRP A 48 -12.87 -4.29 26.41
CA TRP A 48 -12.64 -5.42 27.30
C TRP A 48 -13.91 -5.98 27.99
N HIS A 49 -14.88 -5.12 28.32
CA HIS A 49 -16.07 -5.53 29.07
C HIS A 49 -17.10 -6.32 28.23
N ARG A 50 -17.57 -5.75 27.11
CA ARG A 50 -18.66 -6.31 26.28
C ARG A 50 -18.44 -6.15 24.79
N LEU A 51 -17.18 -5.97 24.38
CA LEU A 51 -16.75 -5.92 22.98
C LEU A 51 -17.39 -4.80 22.15
N LEU A 52 -18.02 -3.78 22.77
CA LEU A 52 -18.47 -2.61 22.01
C LEU A 52 -17.23 -1.99 21.33
N PRO A 53 -17.28 -1.69 20.03
CA PRO A 53 -16.23 -0.96 19.36
C PRO A 53 -15.90 0.33 20.10
N LEU A 54 -14.64 0.48 20.48
CA LEU A 54 -14.13 1.67 21.15
C LEU A 54 -14.28 2.92 20.27
N SER A 55 -14.29 2.76 18.95
CA SER A 55 -14.57 3.84 17.98
C SER A 55 -15.99 4.42 18.08
N MET A 56 -16.95 3.73 18.72
CA MET A 56 -18.27 4.29 19.06
C MET A 56 -18.22 5.16 20.34
N GLY A 57 -17.04 5.32 20.92
CA GLY A 57 -16.78 6.12 22.10
C GLY A 57 -16.47 7.57 21.78
N ARG A 58 -15.68 8.19 22.65
CA ARG A 58 -15.12 9.52 22.45
C ARG A 58 -13.77 9.64 23.14
N LEU A 59 -13.00 10.63 22.74
CA LEU A 59 -11.79 11.02 23.47
C LEU A 59 -12.14 11.92 24.65
N ARG A 60 -11.41 11.74 25.75
CA ARG A 60 -11.26 12.73 26.82
C ARG A 60 -9.76 12.84 27.08
N ASP A 61 -9.20 13.98 26.71
CA ASP A 61 -7.75 14.12 26.54
C ASP A 61 -7.26 13.02 25.58
N ASP A 62 -6.12 12.39 25.86
CA ASP A 62 -5.57 11.28 25.06
C ASP A 62 -6.15 9.89 25.43
N GLN A 63 -7.33 9.83 26.04
CA GLN A 63 -7.91 8.57 26.51
C GLN A 63 -9.25 8.26 25.85
N VAL A 64 -9.44 6.98 25.52
CA VAL A 64 -10.65 6.49 24.85
C VAL A 64 -11.70 6.12 25.88
N ILE A 65 -12.81 6.86 25.91
CA ILE A 65 -14.00 6.52 26.69
C ILE A 65 -14.89 5.61 25.85
N CYS A 66 -15.09 4.37 26.28
CA CYS A 66 -16.03 3.43 25.66
C CYS A 66 -17.46 3.99 25.67
N GLY A 67 -18.11 3.99 24.50
CA GLY A 67 -19.47 4.49 24.31
C GLY A 67 -20.57 3.71 25.02
N TYR A 68 -20.27 2.53 25.59
CA TYR A 68 -21.28 1.71 26.27
C TYR A 68 -21.41 2.05 27.76
N HIS A 69 -20.41 1.64 28.54
CA HIS A 69 -20.43 1.70 30.00
C HIS A 69 -19.33 2.62 30.54
N GLY A 70 -18.76 3.51 29.72
CA GLY A 70 -17.86 4.56 30.16
C GLY A 70 -16.50 4.11 30.70
N LEU A 71 -16.06 2.88 30.43
CA LEU A 71 -14.68 2.47 30.70
C LEU A 71 -13.73 3.37 29.92
N VAL A 72 -12.63 3.77 30.55
CA VAL A 72 -11.62 4.63 29.92
C VAL A 72 -10.33 3.86 29.76
N PHE A 73 -9.74 3.94 28.57
CA PHE A 73 -8.49 3.28 28.22
C PHE A 73 -7.46 4.32 27.79
N ASN A 74 -6.23 4.20 28.26
CA ASN A 74 -5.11 5.03 27.78
C ASN A 74 -4.54 4.49 26.45
N SER A 75 -3.56 5.18 25.89
CA SER A 75 -2.89 4.79 24.63
C SER A 75 -2.10 3.48 24.69
N SER A 76 -1.79 2.96 25.89
CA SER A 76 -1.22 1.62 26.06
C SER A 76 -2.30 0.53 26.22
N GLY A 77 -3.58 0.89 26.01
CA GLY A 77 -4.73 -0.01 26.11
C GLY A 77 -5.15 -0.34 27.53
N ARG A 78 -4.48 0.20 28.56
CA ARG A 78 -4.80 -0.07 29.97
C ARG A 78 -6.04 0.72 30.39
N CYS A 79 -6.98 0.05 31.05
CA CYS A 79 -8.11 0.73 31.67
C CYS A 79 -7.64 1.62 32.83
N THR A 80 -8.04 2.89 32.81
CA THR A 80 -7.68 3.92 33.80
C THR A 80 -8.88 4.38 34.62
N PHE A 81 -10.10 4.01 34.21
CA PHE A 81 -11.33 4.33 34.94
C PHE A 81 -12.46 3.36 34.63
N MET A 82 -13.20 2.99 35.67
CA MET A 82 -14.42 2.18 35.61
C MET A 82 -15.53 2.86 36.42
N PRO A 83 -16.70 3.14 35.83
CA PRO A 83 -17.81 3.69 36.60
C PRO A 83 -18.25 2.79 37.75
N ALA A 84 -18.69 3.42 38.85
CA ALA A 84 -19.26 2.76 40.02
C ALA A 84 -18.33 1.73 40.71
N GLN A 85 -17.01 1.83 40.52
CA GLN A 85 -16.02 0.99 41.19
C GLN A 85 -14.92 1.84 41.84
N GLN A 86 -14.45 1.43 43.02
CA GLN A 86 -13.31 2.07 43.70
C GLN A 86 -11.96 1.53 43.20
N THR A 87 -11.95 0.30 42.66
CA THR A 87 -10.75 -0.38 42.17
C THR A 87 -10.93 -0.77 40.71
N ILE A 88 -9.87 -0.62 39.93
CA ILE A 88 -9.82 -1.03 38.52
C ILE A 88 -9.43 -2.51 38.45
N ASN A 89 -10.15 -3.32 37.68
CA ASN A 89 -9.74 -4.70 37.44
C ASN A 89 -8.36 -4.74 36.75
N PRO A 90 -7.35 -5.42 37.32
CA PRO A 90 -6.01 -5.45 36.73
C PRO A 90 -5.93 -6.11 35.36
N SER A 91 -6.92 -6.93 34.96
CA SER A 91 -6.98 -7.53 33.62
C SER A 91 -7.69 -6.67 32.59
N ALA A 92 -8.28 -5.52 32.98
CA ALA A 92 -8.97 -4.65 32.04
C ALA A 92 -7.99 -3.88 31.16
N GLN A 93 -7.66 -4.52 30.05
CA GLN A 93 -6.76 -4.02 29.05
C GLN A 93 -7.29 -4.46 27.68
N VAL A 94 -7.16 -3.58 26.70
CA VAL A 94 -7.29 -3.90 25.28
C VAL A 94 -5.91 -3.92 24.67
N ARG A 95 -5.73 -4.65 23.57
CA ARG A 95 -4.43 -4.65 22.89
C ARG A 95 -4.08 -3.26 22.38
N ALA A 96 -2.83 -2.84 22.55
CA ALA A 96 -2.26 -1.68 21.88
C ALA A 96 -1.29 -2.17 20.81
N TYR A 97 -1.25 -1.49 19.67
CA TYR A 97 -0.44 -1.87 18.52
C TYR A 97 0.72 -0.90 18.35
N PRO A 98 1.96 -1.38 18.08
CA PRO A 98 3.06 -0.50 17.70
C PRO A 98 2.70 0.29 16.44
N ILE A 99 3.06 1.57 16.45
CA ILE A 99 2.80 2.51 15.35
C ILE A 99 4.11 3.16 14.93
N SER A 100 4.26 3.40 13.63
CA SER A 100 5.27 4.29 13.08
C SER A 100 4.65 5.20 12.05
N GLU A 101 4.90 6.51 12.15
CA GLU A 101 4.46 7.50 11.19
C GLU A 101 5.65 7.93 10.32
N LYS A 102 5.64 7.54 9.04
CA LYS A 102 6.75 7.75 8.10
C LYS A 102 6.24 7.69 6.67
N HIS A 103 6.90 8.37 5.74
CA HIS A 103 6.51 8.34 4.32
C HIS A 103 5.06 8.78 4.10
N ARG A 104 4.61 9.79 4.85
CA ARG A 104 3.23 10.33 4.90
C ARG A 104 2.14 9.31 5.27
N LEU A 105 2.50 8.12 5.72
CA LEU A 105 1.59 7.05 6.12
C LEU A 105 1.73 6.75 7.61
N VAL A 106 0.63 6.32 8.21
CA VAL A 106 0.60 5.68 9.53
C VAL A 106 0.74 4.17 9.30
N TRP A 107 1.81 3.58 9.80
CA TRP A 107 2.07 2.15 9.76
C TRP A 107 1.76 1.51 11.09
N VAL A 108 1.14 0.33 11.08
CA VAL A 108 0.83 -0.47 12.26
C VAL A 108 1.47 -1.85 12.17
N TRP A 109 2.00 -2.32 13.29
CA TRP A 109 2.53 -3.67 13.42
C TRP A 109 1.46 -4.62 13.97
N MET A 110 1.10 -5.66 13.20
CA MET A 110 -0.04 -6.52 13.52
C MET A 110 0.31 -7.74 14.38
N GLY A 111 1.59 -8.06 14.53
CA GLY A 111 2.10 -9.27 15.14
C GLY A 111 2.55 -9.07 16.59
N ASP A 112 3.55 -9.85 17.01
CA ASP A 112 4.14 -9.74 18.33
C ASP A 112 4.80 -8.35 18.48
N PRO A 113 4.34 -7.49 19.40
CA PRO A 113 4.91 -6.15 19.58
C PRO A 113 6.38 -6.18 19.97
N ALA A 114 6.91 -7.28 20.53
CA ALA A 114 8.33 -7.41 20.86
C ALA A 114 9.23 -7.54 19.61
N LEU A 115 8.65 -7.90 18.46
CA LEU A 115 9.34 -8.02 17.17
C LEU A 115 9.20 -6.77 16.30
N ALA A 116 8.43 -5.78 16.74
CA ALA A 116 8.19 -4.56 15.97
C ALA A 116 9.45 -3.69 15.95
N ASP A 117 10.11 -3.64 14.79
CA ASP A 117 11.29 -2.82 14.55
C ASP A 117 11.00 -1.80 13.44
N PRO A 118 11.06 -0.48 13.71
CA PRO A 118 10.91 0.55 12.68
C PRO A 118 11.89 0.42 11.51
N ALA A 119 13.05 -0.21 11.69
CA ALA A 119 14.01 -0.47 10.61
C ALA A 119 13.48 -1.47 9.56
N LEU A 120 12.43 -2.22 9.88
CA LEU A 120 11.76 -3.15 8.95
C LEU A 120 10.67 -2.47 8.11
N LEU A 121 10.43 -1.17 8.29
CA LEU A 121 9.49 -0.43 7.43
C LEU A 121 9.91 -0.54 5.96
N PRO A 122 8.95 -0.69 5.03
CA PRO A 122 9.22 -0.60 3.61
C PRO A 122 9.88 0.72 3.22
N ASP A 123 10.84 0.65 2.31
CA ASP A 123 11.34 1.87 1.69
C ASP A 123 10.24 2.48 0.81
N PHE A 124 9.74 3.63 1.24
CA PHE A 124 8.67 4.36 0.56
C PHE A 124 9.01 5.85 0.45
N HIS A 125 10.31 6.17 0.40
CA HIS A 125 10.84 7.54 0.43
C HIS A 125 10.32 8.43 -0.70
N TRP A 126 9.93 7.85 -1.84
CA TRP A 126 9.30 8.59 -2.94
C TRP A 126 8.07 9.38 -2.52
N ASN A 127 7.39 8.96 -1.45
CA ASN A 127 6.16 9.58 -1.01
C ASN A 127 6.41 10.89 -0.24
N ASP A 128 7.57 11.03 0.42
CA ASP A 128 7.90 12.15 1.32
C ASP A 128 9.26 12.84 1.05
N ASN A 129 9.98 12.45 0.01
CA ASN A 129 11.21 13.12 -0.43
C ASN A 129 10.90 14.34 -1.32
N ASP A 130 11.55 15.47 -1.04
CA ASP A 130 11.38 16.77 -1.73
C ASP A 130 11.69 16.75 -3.25
N ASP A 131 12.43 15.74 -3.73
CA ASP A 131 12.68 15.52 -5.16
C ASP A 131 11.45 15.01 -5.92
N TRP A 132 10.42 14.56 -5.19
CA TRP A 132 9.22 13.95 -5.75
C TRP A 132 7.99 14.74 -5.35
N VAL A 133 7.15 15.07 -6.33
CA VAL A 133 5.85 15.72 -6.08
C VAL A 133 4.71 14.87 -6.61
N GLY A 134 3.65 14.73 -5.82
CA GLY A 134 2.47 13.97 -6.19
C GLY A 134 1.42 13.95 -5.08
N GLU A 135 0.19 13.69 -5.48
CA GLU A 135 -0.96 13.50 -4.61
C GLU A 135 -1.52 12.11 -4.83
N GLY A 136 -1.66 11.39 -3.73
CA GLY A 136 -2.18 10.03 -3.71
C GLY A 136 -3.60 9.97 -3.17
N GLY A 137 -4.11 8.76 -3.08
CA GLY A 137 -5.42 8.47 -2.50
C GLY A 137 -5.45 7.07 -1.92
N THR A 138 -6.66 6.64 -1.58
CA THR A 138 -6.89 5.32 -1.00
C THR A 138 -8.18 4.72 -1.52
N PHE A 139 -8.13 3.45 -1.91
CA PHE A 139 -9.32 2.60 -2.00
C PHE A 139 -9.45 1.81 -0.70
N TYR A 140 -10.31 2.28 0.19
CA TYR A 140 -10.64 1.53 1.40
C TYR A 140 -11.62 0.39 1.08
N ASP A 141 -11.37 -0.78 1.67
CA ASP A 141 -12.19 -1.97 1.51
C ASP A 141 -12.40 -2.40 0.04
N LEU A 142 -11.36 -2.24 -0.78
CA LEU A 142 -11.28 -2.77 -2.14
C LEU A 142 -11.65 -4.25 -2.12
N GLY A 143 -12.63 -4.66 -2.93
CA GLY A 143 -13.26 -5.98 -2.91
C GLY A 143 -12.42 -7.13 -3.47
N CYS A 144 -11.12 -7.18 -3.16
CA CYS A 144 -10.21 -8.23 -3.56
C CYS A 144 -9.21 -8.62 -2.46
N GLU A 145 -8.70 -9.84 -2.54
CA GLU A 145 -7.56 -10.30 -1.75
C GLU A 145 -6.31 -9.48 -2.10
N TYR A 146 -5.59 -9.01 -1.08
CA TYR A 146 -4.52 -8.03 -1.25
C TYR A 146 -3.39 -8.46 -2.22
N ARG A 147 -3.08 -9.76 -2.32
CA ARG A 147 -2.07 -10.25 -3.27
C ARG A 147 -2.51 -10.12 -4.72
N LEU A 148 -3.81 -10.01 -5.02
CA LEU A 148 -4.26 -9.73 -6.39
C LEU A 148 -3.82 -8.32 -6.83
N VAL A 149 -3.81 -7.35 -5.91
CA VAL A 149 -3.25 -6.01 -6.18
C VAL A 149 -1.76 -6.11 -6.46
N ILE A 150 -1.03 -6.90 -5.66
CA ILE A 150 0.41 -7.12 -5.83
C ILE A 150 0.69 -7.80 -7.18
N ASP A 151 -0.08 -8.82 -7.54
CA ASP A 151 0.07 -9.52 -8.81
C ASP A 151 -0.15 -8.56 -10.00
N ASN A 152 -1.21 -7.76 -9.96
CA ASN A 152 -1.50 -6.75 -10.97
C ASN A 152 -0.36 -5.74 -11.10
N LEU A 153 0.16 -5.20 -10.00
CA LEU A 153 1.25 -4.21 -10.03
C LEU A 153 2.62 -4.81 -10.42
N MET A 154 2.83 -6.10 -10.16
CA MET A 154 4.05 -6.84 -10.51
C MET A 154 3.95 -7.51 -11.90
N ASP A 155 2.85 -7.35 -12.62
CA ASP A 155 2.74 -7.71 -14.03
C ASP A 155 2.41 -6.48 -14.86
N LEU A 156 3.40 -5.83 -15.46
CA LEU A 156 3.14 -4.62 -16.25
C LEU A 156 2.50 -4.87 -17.61
N THR A 157 2.25 -6.12 -18.02
CA THR A 157 1.63 -6.39 -19.32
C THR A 157 0.15 -6.01 -19.35
N HIS A 158 -0.53 -5.95 -18.20
CA HIS A 158 -1.91 -5.47 -18.13
C HIS A 158 -2.05 -4.02 -18.60
N GLU A 159 -0.99 -3.19 -18.51
CA GLU A 159 -1.03 -1.80 -18.97
C GLU A 159 -1.51 -1.69 -20.42
N THR A 160 -1.06 -2.61 -21.29
CA THR A 160 -1.44 -2.64 -22.72
C THR A 160 -2.95 -2.84 -22.92
N TYR A 161 -3.61 -3.58 -22.02
CA TYR A 161 -5.00 -4.01 -22.20
C TYR A 161 -5.98 -3.24 -21.33
N VAL A 162 -5.65 -3.00 -20.07
CA VAL A 162 -6.50 -2.30 -19.10
C VAL A 162 -6.39 -0.79 -19.31
N HIS A 163 -5.20 -0.29 -19.65
CA HIS A 163 -4.90 1.14 -19.75
C HIS A 163 -4.57 1.58 -21.20
N SER A 164 -5.17 0.91 -22.19
CA SER A 164 -4.88 1.10 -23.62
C SER A 164 -4.98 2.55 -24.10
N ASP A 165 -5.89 3.33 -23.51
CA ASP A 165 -6.14 4.72 -23.92
C ASP A 165 -5.18 5.73 -23.25
N SER A 166 -4.25 5.28 -22.40
CA SER A 166 -3.39 6.17 -21.60
C SER A 166 -1.90 5.80 -21.63
N ILE A 167 -1.50 4.77 -20.88
CA ILE A 167 -0.09 4.35 -20.68
C ILE A 167 0.23 3.02 -21.36
N GLY A 168 -0.79 2.28 -21.79
CA GLY A 168 -0.66 1.04 -22.54
C GLY A 168 0.07 1.24 -23.87
N ASP A 169 0.88 0.26 -24.23
CA ASP A 169 1.65 0.27 -25.47
C ASP A 169 2.00 -1.17 -25.89
N ASP A 170 1.98 -1.47 -27.19
CA ASP A 170 2.26 -2.83 -27.70
C ASP A 170 3.70 -3.28 -27.42
N ASN A 171 4.65 -2.34 -27.32
CA ASN A 171 6.06 -2.64 -27.03
C ASN A 171 6.26 -3.25 -25.64
N ILE A 172 5.31 -3.04 -24.72
CA ILE A 172 5.32 -3.66 -23.38
C ILE A 172 5.25 -5.19 -23.49
N THR A 173 4.47 -5.71 -24.44
CA THR A 173 4.25 -7.15 -24.62
C THR A 173 5.34 -7.84 -25.44
N SER A 174 6.09 -7.07 -26.24
CA SER A 174 7.16 -7.59 -27.10
C SER A 174 8.56 -7.48 -26.48
N ALA A 175 8.76 -6.57 -25.51
CA ALA A 175 10.03 -6.41 -24.81
C ALA A 175 10.23 -7.46 -23.71
N SER A 176 11.43 -8.02 -23.66
CA SER A 176 11.88 -8.84 -22.53
C SER A 176 12.02 -8.01 -21.26
N PHE A 177 12.01 -8.68 -20.12
CA PHE A 177 12.26 -8.06 -18.82
C PHE A 177 13.15 -8.98 -17.99
N ASP A 178 13.90 -8.37 -17.08
CA ASP A 178 14.75 -9.05 -16.12
C ASP A 178 14.05 -9.11 -14.76
N VAL A 179 14.34 -10.16 -14.00
CA VAL A 179 13.82 -10.33 -12.64
C VAL A 179 14.96 -10.64 -11.68
N GLU A 180 15.09 -9.81 -10.65
CA GLU A 180 15.97 -10.01 -9.52
C GLU A 180 15.13 -10.21 -8.27
N HIS A 181 15.56 -11.05 -7.33
CA HIS A 181 14.79 -11.27 -6.10
C HIS A 181 15.68 -11.67 -4.93
N THR A 182 15.17 -11.44 -3.73
CA THR A 182 15.69 -11.95 -2.47
C THR A 182 14.61 -12.75 -1.74
N ASP A 183 14.80 -13.05 -0.47
CA ASP A 183 13.77 -13.64 0.38
C ASP A 183 12.64 -12.67 0.73
N ARG A 184 12.86 -11.36 0.54
CA ARG A 184 11.97 -10.28 0.98
C ARG A 184 11.58 -9.30 -0.12
N THR A 185 12.26 -9.33 -1.26
CA THR A 185 12.09 -8.36 -2.34
C THR A 185 12.06 -9.04 -3.70
N ALA A 186 11.42 -8.41 -4.66
CA ALA A 186 11.50 -8.77 -6.06
C ALA A 186 11.54 -7.49 -6.91
N THR A 187 12.38 -7.44 -7.92
CA THR A 187 12.54 -6.32 -8.83
C THR A 187 12.33 -6.81 -10.25
N ILE A 188 11.47 -6.14 -11.01
CA ILE A 188 11.30 -6.35 -12.45
C ILE A 188 11.84 -5.14 -13.18
N SER A 189 12.67 -5.35 -14.20
CA SER A 189 13.21 -4.27 -15.03
C SER A 189 12.89 -4.52 -16.49
N ARG A 190 12.28 -3.55 -17.16
CA ARG A 190 12.03 -3.57 -18.60
C ARG A 190 12.53 -2.28 -19.23
N TRP A 191 13.27 -2.43 -20.33
CA TRP A 191 13.68 -1.34 -21.21
C TRP A 191 13.09 -1.56 -22.61
N MET A 192 12.51 -0.50 -23.17
CA MET A 192 12.00 -0.45 -24.54
C MET A 192 12.75 0.66 -25.25
N LEU A 193 13.65 0.28 -26.16
CA LEU A 193 14.62 1.21 -26.75
C LEU A 193 14.15 1.73 -28.11
N GLY A 194 14.32 3.03 -28.34
CA GLY A 194 14.02 3.69 -29.61
C GLY A 194 12.56 3.56 -30.07
N ILE A 195 11.61 3.49 -29.14
CA ILE A 195 10.18 3.37 -29.44
C ILE A 195 9.54 4.75 -29.65
N GLU A 196 8.36 4.78 -30.28
CA GLU A 196 7.52 5.97 -30.22
C GLU A 196 7.02 6.17 -28.78
N PRO A 197 7.06 7.39 -28.22
CA PRO A 197 6.62 7.62 -26.86
C PRO A 197 5.10 7.42 -26.72
N PRO A 198 4.63 6.68 -25.71
CA PRO A 198 3.19 6.57 -25.42
C PRO A 198 2.56 7.94 -25.16
N PRO A 199 1.25 8.12 -25.39
CA PRO A 199 0.60 9.44 -25.39
C PRO A 199 0.87 10.28 -24.14
N PHE A 200 0.79 9.64 -22.96
CA PHE A 200 1.11 10.28 -21.69
C PHE A 200 2.55 10.83 -21.67
N TRP A 201 3.52 9.98 -21.97
CA TRP A 201 4.94 10.30 -21.92
C TRP A 201 5.35 11.32 -23.00
N ALA A 202 4.79 11.20 -24.21
CA ALA A 202 4.99 12.18 -25.29
C ALA A 202 4.56 13.59 -24.84
N LYS A 203 3.39 13.69 -24.21
CA LYS A 203 2.88 14.96 -23.66
C LYS A 203 3.78 15.54 -22.58
N GLN A 204 4.30 14.71 -21.67
CA GLN A 204 5.14 15.20 -20.57
C GLN A 204 6.55 15.57 -21.03
N LEU A 205 7.14 14.79 -21.95
CA LEU A 205 8.46 15.06 -22.49
C LEU A 205 8.46 16.34 -23.35
N GLY A 206 7.39 16.56 -24.12
CA GLY A 206 7.23 17.79 -24.93
C GLY A 206 8.25 17.94 -26.05
N ARG A 207 8.90 16.84 -26.46
CA ARG A 207 9.89 16.79 -27.53
C ARG A 207 9.50 15.72 -28.55
N PRO A 208 9.57 16.00 -29.85
CA PRO A 208 9.33 14.99 -30.88
C PRO A 208 10.49 14.00 -30.97
N GLY A 209 10.23 12.82 -31.52
CA GLY A 209 11.22 11.77 -31.76
C GLY A 209 11.00 10.53 -30.89
N THR A 210 11.84 9.54 -31.11
CA THR A 210 11.78 8.27 -30.37
C THR A 210 12.41 8.38 -28.98
N VAL A 211 12.03 7.47 -28.10
CA VAL A 211 12.44 7.44 -26.71
C VAL A 211 12.94 6.07 -26.28
N ASP A 212 13.78 6.07 -25.26
CA ASP A 212 14.05 4.89 -24.44
C ASP A 212 13.12 4.96 -23.22
N ARG A 213 12.19 4.00 -23.11
CA ARG A 213 11.24 3.87 -22.00
C ARG A 213 11.73 2.81 -21.02
N TRP A 214 11.66 3.10 -19.72
CA TRP A 214 11.91 2.12 -18.66
C TRP A 214 10.70 1.92 -17.77
N GLN A 215 10.60 0.71 -17.24
CA GLN A 215 9.73 0.35 -16.15
C GLN A 215 10.54 -0.51 -15.18
N VAL A 216 10.76 -0.01 -13.97
CA VAL A 216 11.48 -0.74 -12.92
C VAL A 216 10.59 -0.81 -11.68
N VAL A 217 10.09 -2.02 -11.38
CA VAL A 217 9.10 -2.25 -10.32
C VAL A 217 9.74 -3.04 -9.20
N TYR A 218 9.66 -2.49 -8.00
CA TYR A 218 10.20 -3.04 -6.77
C TYR A 218 9.05 -3.47 -5.87
N PHE A 219 9.04 -4.74 -5.49
CA PHE A 219 8.22 -5.26 -4.41
C PHE A 219 9.08 -5.42 -3.15
N GLN A 220 8.54 -4.97 -2.03
CA GLN A 220 9.02 -5.30 -0.69
C GLN A 220 7.90 -5.96 0.12
N ALA A 221 8.19 -7.15 0.62
CA ALA A 221 7.26 -7.92 1.42
C ALA A 221 6.93 -7.20 2.74
N PRO A 222 5.66 -7.27 3.20
CA PRO A 222 4.62 -8.15 2.66
C PRO A 222 3.78 -7.53 1.54
N SER A 223 3.77 -6.21 1.36
CA SER A 223 2.69 -5.57 0.59
C SER A 223 2.98 -4.16 0.11
N THR A 224 4.24 -3.85 -0.22
CA THR A 224 4.61 -2.56 -0.83
C THR A 224 5.16 -2.78 -2.24
N VAL A 225 4.65 -2.03 -3.19
CA VAL A 225 5.12 -2.00 -4.58
C VAL A 225 5.42 -0.57 -4.99
N VAL A 226 6.57 -0.34 -5.61
CA VAL A 226 6.99 0.94 -6.17
C VAL A 226 7.45 0.71 -7.60
N GLY A 227 6.86 1.39 -8.57
CA GLY A 227 7.31 1.34 -9.96
C GLY A 227 7.89 2.66 -10.41
N GLN A 228 9.20 2.72 -10.63
CA GLN A 228 9.85 3.83 -11.30
C GLN A 228 9.70 3.70 -12.81
N VAL A 229 9.10 4.71 -13.41
CA VAL A 229 8.71 4.70 -14.82
C VAL A 229 9.10 6.01 -15.48
N GLY A 230 9.43 5.95 -16.76
CA GLY A 230 9.73 7.17 -17.50
C GLY A 230 10.25 6.92 -18.90
N VAL A 231 10.54 8.03 -19.56
CA VAL A 231 11.12 8.06 -20.89
C VAL A 231 12.25 9.08 -20.95
N ALA A 232 13.24 8.83 -21.78
CA ALA A 232 14.25 9.79 -22.17
C ALA A 232 14.44 9.75 -23.69
N VAL A 233 14.98 10.83 -24.27
CA VAL A 233 15.30 10.86 -25.71
C VAL A 233 16.16 9.65 -26.07
N ALA A 234 15.81 8.94 -27.15
CA ALA A 234 16.52 7.73 -27.55
C ALA A 234 18.02 8.01 -27.77
N GLY A 235 18.88 7.14 -27.25
CA GLY A 235 20.34 7.28 -27.37
C GLY A 235 20.94 8.39 -26.50
N SER A 236 20.20 8.91 -25.52
CA SER A 236 20.69 9.94 -24.57
C SER A 236 21.65 9.40 -23.50
N GLY A 237 21.76 8.07 -23.35
CA GLY A 237 22.51 7.43 -22.27
C GLY A 237 21.65 7.00 -21.07
N ALA A 238 20.33 7.02 -21.20
CA ALA A 238 19.41 6.66 -20.12
C ALA A 238 19.55 5.22 -19.61
N PRO A 239 19.73 4.19 -20.46
CA PRO A 239 20.03 2.83 -20.00
C PRO A 239 21.33 2.73 -19.17
N GLU A 240 22.30 3.61 -19.43
CA GLU A 240 23.57 3.71 -18.71
C GLU A 240 23.49 4.60 -17.45
N GLY A 241 22.32 5.17 -17.16
CA GLY A 241 22.02 5.93 -15.95
C GLY A 241 21.82 7.44 -16.17
N ASP A 242 22.08 7.99 -17.35
CA ASP A 242 21.82 9.40 -17.65
C ASP A 242 20.37 9.64 -18.08
N LYS A 243 19.49 9.83 -17.10
CA LYS A 243 18.08 10.16 -17.33
C LYS A 243 17.82 11.67 -17.50
N SER A 244 18.86 12.50 -17.64
CA SER A 244 18.73 13.98 -17.63
C SER A 244 17.94 14.55 -18.81
N GLN A 245 17.87 13.82 -19.92
CA GLN A 245 17.08 14.18 -21.11
C GLN A 245 15.66 13.59 -21.09
N GLY A 246 15.17 13.19 -19.92
CA GLY A 246 13.90 12.50 -19.77
C GLY A 246 12.93 13.13 -18.77
N VAL A 247 11.81 12.43 -18.61
CA VAL A 247 10.79 12.67 -17.59
C VAL A 247 10.59 11.38 -16.81
N GLU A 248 10.64 11.49 -15.48
CA GLU A 248 10.57 10.34 -14.56
C GLU A 248 9.44 10.53 -13.55
N GLY A 249 8.68 9.46 -13.35
CA GLY A 249 7.66 9.31 -12.32
C GLY A 249 7.83 8.01 -11.54
N ALA A 250 7.06 7.88 -10.46
CA ALA A 250 6.92 6.63 -9.75
C ALA A 250 5.45 6.43 -9.33
N PHE A 251 4.90 5.26 -9.62
CA PHE A 251 3.67 4.81 -8.97
C PHE A 251 4.04 4.09 -7.67
N LEU A 252 3.33 4.43 -6.60
CA LEU A 252 3.58 3.95 -5.26
C LEU A 252 2.32 3.23 -4.77
N ALA A 253 2.50 2.05 -4.20
CA ALA A 253 1.42 1.24 -3.68
C ALA A 253 1.82 0.64 -2.32
N ALA A 254 1.06 0.95 -1.29
CA ALA A 254 1.12 0.26 -0.02
C ALA A 254 -0.24 -0.38 0.24
N ILE A 255 -0.28 -1.69 0.47
CA ILE A 255 -1.53 -2.45 0.58
C ILE A 255 -1.64 -3.05 1.98
N ALA A 256 -2.81 -2.96 2.60
CA ALA A 256 -3.12 -3.65 3.84
C ALA A 256 -4.31 -4.61 3.64
N PRO A 257 -4.17 -5.92 3.90
CA PRO A 257 -5.32 -6.80 3.91
C PRO A 257 -6.29 -6.34 5.01
N ALA A 258 -7.56 -6.21 4.69
CA ALA A 258 -8.61 -5.91 5.66
C ALA A 258 -9.31 -7.20 6.09
N THR A 259 -9.72 -8.00 5.10
CA THR A 259 -10.24 -9.37 5.27
C THR A 259 -9.62 -10.32 4.24
N ASP A 260 -10.05 -11.59 4.26
CA ASP A 260 -9.63 -12.63 3.29
C ASP A 260 -9.92 -12.30 1.83
N THR A 261 -10.84 -11.38 1.59
CA THR A 261 -11.25 -10.97 0.25
C THR A 261 -11.41 -9.46 0.11
N THR A 262 -10.86 -8.67 1.04
CA THR A 262 -10.84 -7.21 0.93
C THR A 262 -9.52 -6.62 1.42
N CYS A 263 -9.12 -5.50 0.85
CA CYS A 263 -7.91 -4.79 1.27
C CYS A 263 -8.06 -3.27 1.20
N HIS A 264 -7.15 -2.55 1.85
CA HIS A 264 -6.97 -1.11 1.69
C HIS A 264 -5.79 -0.89 0.77
N TYR A 265 -5.99 -0.14 -0.31
CA TYR A 265 -4.98 0.15 -1.30
C TYR A 265 -4.64 1.64 -1.29
N PHE A 266 -3.50 1.98 -0.67
CA PHE A 266 -2.94 3.32 -0.64
C PHE A 266 -2.05 3.52 -1.86
N TRP A 267 -2.44 4.42 -2.75
CA TRP A 267 -1.75 4.68 -4.00
C TRP A 267 -1.25 6.12 -4.08
N ASN A 268 -0.16 6.35 -4.80
CA ASN A 268 0.27 7.69 -5.18
C ASN A 268 1.04 7.63 -6.50
N PHE A 269 0.91 8.66 -7.33
CA PHE A 269 1.81 8.88 -8.46
C PHE A 269 2.62 10.15 -8.22
N VAL A 270 3.93 9.99 -8.10
CA VAL A 270 4.88 11.09 -7.88
C VAL A 270 5.78 11.29 -9.09
N ARG A 271 6.34 12.49 -9.25
CA ARG A 271 7.19 12.86 -10.39
C ARG A 271 8.37 13.75 -10.02
N LYS A 272 9.42 13.70 -10.84
CA LYS A 272 10.60 14.59 -10.75
C LYS A 272 10.57 15.78 -11.71
N PHE A 273 9.66 15.79 -12.68
CA PHE A 273 9.57 16.85 -13.69
C PHE A 273 8.46 17.84 -13.36
N ARG A 274 8.65 19.12 -13.76
CA ARG A 274 7.67 20.20 -13.58
C ARG A 274 7.12 20.22 -12.14
N ARG A 275 8.03 20.21 -11.15
CA ARG A 275 7.68 20.00 -9.75
C ARG A 275 6.81 21.11 -9.16
N GLU A 276 7.06 22.34 -9.59
CA GLU A 276 6.31 23.53 -9.15
C GLU A 276 4.92 23.66 -9.81
N ASP A 277 4.55 22.76 -10.72
CA ASP A 277 3.30 22.82 -11.46
C ASP A 277 2.16 22.12 -10.68
N ALA A 278 1.50 22.89 -9.80
CA ALA A 278 0.40 22.38 -8.99
C ALA A 278 -0.82 21.95 -9.82
N ASP A 279 -1.09 22.61 -10.95
CA ASP A 279 -2.18 22.24 -11.85
C ASP A 279 -1.91 20.90 -12.53
N LEU A 280 -0.66 20.62 -12.90
CA LEU A 280 -0.27 19.30 -13.38
C LEU A 280 -0.44 18.24 -12.29
N THR A 281 -0.06 18.52 -11.04
CA THR A 281 -0.28 17.58 -9.90
C THR A 281 -1.76 17.20 -9.79
N ARG A 282 -2.65 18.19 -9.78
CA ARG A 282 -4.09 17.97 -9.69
C ARG A 282 -4.63 17.23 -10.91
N ALA A 283 -4.18 17.59 -12.11
CA ALA A 283 -4.60 16.93 -13.35
C ALA A 283 -4.15 15.46 -13.39
N LEU A 284 -2.95 15.14 -12.89
CA LEU A 284 -2.46 13.77 -12.78
C LEU A 284 -3.28 12.98 -11.76
N ASN A 285 -3.57 13.55 -10.58
CA ASN A 285 -4.39 12.86 -9.58
C ASN A 285 -5.79 12.51 -10.15
N ILE A 286 -6.43 13.45 -10.84
CA ILE A 286 -7.71 13.21 -11.55
C ILE A 286 -7.55 12.15 -12.64
N ALA A 287 -6.46 12.15 -13.42
CA ALA A 287 -6.25 11.12 -14.44
C ALA A 287 -6.10 9.70 -13.84
N HIS A 288 -5.65 9.58 -12.60
CA HIS A 288 -5.51 8.30 -11.91
C HIS A 288 -6.81 7.84 -11.25
N VAL A 289 -7.60 8.75 -10.68
CA VAL A 289 -8.91 8.46 -10.06
C VAL A 289 -9.91 9.56 -10.43
N ASN A 290 -10.93 9.19 -11.19
CA ASN A 290 -11.97 10.10 -11.66
C ASN A 290 -13.27 9.35 -11.97
N GLY A 291 -13.99 9.03 -10.90
CA GLY A 291 -15.36 8.53 -11.00
C GLY A 291 -15.51 7.23 -11.80
N GLY A 292 -14.52 6.34 -11.75
CA GLY A 292 -14.57 5.04 -12.43
C GLY A 292 -13.82 5.00 -13.77
N THR A 293 -13.16 6.08 -14.16
CA THR A 293 -12.49 6.19 -15.48
C THR A 293 -10.99 6.42 -15.41
N GLY A 294 -10.45 6.68 -14.22
CA GLY A 294 -9.01 6.84 -14.01
C GLY A 294 -8.26 5.51 -14.13
N VAL A 295 -6.93 5.58 -14.25
CA VAL A 295 -6.06 4.40 -14.35
C VAL A 295 -6.30 3.42 -13.19
N TYR A 296 -6.26 3.89 -11.94
CA TYR A 296 -6.49 3.00 -10.79
C TYR A 296 -7.97 2.60 -10.63
N ASP A 297 -8.91 3.40 -11.15
CA ASP A 297 -10.32 2.99 -11.18
C ASP A 297 -10.51 1.76 -12.09
N GLN A 298 -9.76 1.67 -13.19
CA GLN A 298 -9.81 0.52 -14.10
C GLN A 298 -9.25 -0.73 -13.41
N ASP A 299 -8.14 -0.61 -12.69
CA ASP A 299 -7.59 -1.70 -11.87
C ASP A 299 -8.58 -2.16 -10.80
N HIS A 300 -9.22 -1.21 -10.09
CA HIS A 300 -10.26 -1.50 -9.11
C HIS A 300 -11.35 -2.42 -9.71
N VAL A 301 -11.88 -2.05 -10.87
CA VAL A 301 -12.94 -2.83 -11.55
C VAL A 301 -12.47 -4.25 -11.89
N VAL A 302 -11.25 -4.39 -12.44
CA VAL A 302 -10.68 -5.69 -12.84
C VAL A 302 -10.43 -6.57 -11.62
N LEU A 303 -9.82 -6.02 -10.57
CA LEU A 303 -9.44 -6.75 -9.36
C LEU A 303 -10.65 -7.32 -8.62
N GLU A 304 -11.72 -6.55 -8.47
CA GLU A 304 -12.95 -7.07 -7.85
C GLU A 304 -13.66 -8.09 -8.73
N ALA A 305 -13.66 -7.88 -10.06
CA ALA A 305 -14.22 -8.86 -10.98
C ALA A 305 -13.46 -10.19 -10.92
N GLN A 306 -12.12 -10.13 -10.85
CA GLN A 306 -11.26 -11.29 -10.68
C GLN A 306 -11.54 -11.99 -9.34
N GLN A 307 -11.64 -11.26 -8.22
CA GLN A 307 -11.98 -11.85 -6.93
C GLN A 307 -13.33 -12.58 -6.97
N ARG A 308 -14.37 -11.95 -7.56
CA ARG A 308 -15.68 -12.59 -7.73
C ARG A 308 -15.57 -13.87 -8.58
N ALA A 309 -14.80 -13.83 -9.66
CA ALA A 309 -14.59 -14.99 -10.52
C ALA A 309 -13.86 -16.13 -9.80
N ILE A 310 -12.83 -15.82 -8.99
CA ILE A 310 -12.10 -16.79 -8.16
C ILE A 310 -13.06 -17.44 -7.16
N SER A 311 -13.86 -16.65 -6.45
CA SER A 311 -14.85 -17.15 -5.49
C SER A 311 -15.90 -18.05 -6.13
N ALA A 312 -16.32 -17.73 -7.37
CA ALA A 312 -17.29 -18.54 -8.12
C ALA A 312 -16.67 -19.78 -8.78
N ASN A 313 -15.36 -19.79 -9.01
CA ASN A 313 -14.64 -20.85 -9.72
C ASN A 313 -13.41 -21.29 -8.90
N PRO A 314 -13.60 -22.02 -7.79
CA PRO A 314 -12.48 -22.54 -7.01
C PRO A 314 -11.71 -23.57 -7.85
N ARG A 315 -10.68 -23.12 -8.55
CA ARG A 315 -9.74 -23.95 -9.31
C ARG A 315 -8.37 -23.85 -8.68
N THR A 316 -7.71 -24.99 -8.57
CA THR A 316 -6.30 -25.09 -8.15
C THR A 316 -5.55 -26.00 -9.10
N PRO A 317 -4.33 -25.63 -9.56
CA PRO A 317 -3.64 -24.35 -9.39
C PRO A 317 -3.97 -23.32 -10.51
N PHE A 318 -3.65 -22.04 -10.27
CA PHE A 318 -3.51 -21.05 -11.34
C PHE A 318 -2.35 -21.44 -12.25
N TYR A 319 -2.49 -21.19 -13.55
CA TYR A 319 -1.42 -21.43 -14.53
C TYR A 319 -0.62 -20.14 -14.70
N ASN A 320 0.67 -20.20 -14.40
CA ASN A 320 1.56 -19.06 -14.56
C ASN A 320 2.08 -19.00 -16.00
N LEU A 321 2.15 -17.79 -16.53
CA LEU A 321 2.82 -17.41 -17.76
C LEU A 321 4.20 -16.81 -17.44
N ASN A 322 5.02 -16.62 -18.46
CA ASN A 322 6.34 -16.01 -18.28
C ASN A 322 6.25 -14.61 -17.64
N ILE A 323 5.21 -13.85 -17.99
CA ILE A 323 4.93 -12.49 -17.51
C ILE A 323 4.71 -12.43 -15.99
N ASP A 324 4.33 -13.55 -15.36
CA ASP A 324 3.98 -13.61 -13.93
C ASP A 324 5.20 -13.78 -13.01
N ALA A 325 6.42 -13.77 -13.56
CA ALA A 325 7.63 -14.09 -12.79
C ALA A 325 7.80 -13.20 -11.55
N GLY A 326 7.53 -11.90 -11.66
CA GLY A 326 7.63 -10.98 -10.53
C GLY A 326 6.55 -11.22 -9.46
N ALA A 327 5.30 -11.38 -9.87
CA ALA A 327 4.18 -11.73 -8.99
C ALA A 327 4.45 -13.04 -8.23
N LEU A 328 5.01 -14.05 -8.92
CA LEU A 328 5.37 -15.33 -8.34
C LEU A 328 6.44 -15.19 -7.24
N TRP A 329 7.48 -14.38 -7.45
CA TRP A 329 8.48 -14.13 -6.42
C TRP A 329 7.93 -13.32 -5.24
N ALA A 330 7.06 -12.35 -5.50
CA ALA A 330 6.37 -11.61 -4.45
C ALA A 330 5.51 -12.54 -3.57
N ARG A 331 4.71 -13.42 -4.18
CA ARG A 331 3.91 -14.44 -3.46
C ARG A 331 4.78 -15.39 -2.65
N LYS A 332 5.89 -15.88 -3.21
CA LYS A 332 6.84 -16.75 -2.49
C LYS A 332 7.45 -16.07 -1.24
N ALA A 333 7.81 -14.80 -1.35
CA ALA A 333 8.34 -14.04 -0.21
C ALA A 333 7.30 -13.92 0.92
N ILE A 334 6.05 -13.63 0.56
CA ILE A 334 4.92 -13.57 1.51
C ILE A 334 4.66 -14.94 2.16
N ASP A 335 4.60 -16.00 1.35
CA ASP A 335 4.32 -17.36 1.84
C ASP A 335 5.43 -17.85 2.78
N ARG A 336 6.69 -17.48 2.50
CA ARG A 336 7.82 -17.75 3.42
C ARG A 336 7.63 -17.05 4.76
N MET A 337 7.25 -15.76 4.76
CA MET A 337 6.97 -15.06 6.02
C MET A 337 5.89 -15.76 6.84
N CYS A 338 4.77 -16.13 6.21
CA CYS A 338 3.70 -16.86 6.88
C CYS A 338 4.19 -18.19 7.48
N THR A 339 5.02 -18.91 6.71
CA THR A 339 5.58 -20.20 7.14
C THR A 339 6.51 -20.05 8.34
N ASP A 340 7.40 -19.06 8.31
CA ASP A 340 8.35 -18.79 9.39
C ASP A 340 7.65 -18.37 10.69
N GLU A 341 6.58 -17.57 10.59
CA GLU A 341 5.76 -17.16 11.74
C GLU A 341 5.01 -18.33 12.37
N ASN A 342 4.42 -19.20 11.54
CA ASN A 342 3.72 -20.40 12.02
C ASN A 342 4.68 -21.38 12.70
N ALA A 343 5.88 -21.56 12.14
CA ALA A 343 6.92 -22.41 12.74
C ALA A 343 7.34 -21.90 14.13
N ARG A 344 7.54 -20.58 14.29
CA ARG A 344 7.86 -19.95 15.60
C ARG A 344 6.73 -20.14 16.61
N SER A 345 5.48 -19.94 16.18
CA SER A 345 4.31 -20.10 17.06
C SER A 345 4.11 -21.55 17.53
N SER A 346 4.55 -22.53 16.74
CA SER A 346 4.50 -23.95 17.12
C SER A 346 5.63 -24.39 18.06
N ALA A 347 6.68 -23.59 18.19
CA ALA A 347 7.87 -23.88 19.01
C ALA A 347 7.86 -23.19 20.39
N SER A 348 6.99 -22.20 20.58
CA SER A 348 6.70 -21.50 21.85
C SER A 348 5.50 -22.12 22.56
#